data_AF-A0A3M1CWU8-F1
#
_entry.id   AF-A0A3M1CWU8-F1
#
_cell.length_a   1.000
_cell.length_b   1.000
_cell.length_c   1.000
_cell.angle_alpha   90.00
_cell.angle_beta   90.00
_cell.angle_gamma   90.00
#
_symmetry.space_group_name_H-M   'P 1'
#
loop_
_entity.id
_entity.type
_entity.pdbx_description
1 polymer ?
#
loop_
_entity_poly.entity_id
_entity_poly.type
_entity_poly.pdbx_seq_one_letter_code
_entity_poly.pdbx_strand_id
1 'polypeptide(L)'
;MFARHGFDTEFFATTPIESLSVRQRVLRPVKRIVTKLGLMPKSMAGKKLLKRLVFGRLVPMPAEVVPGMMEAPDPEPIPADVPCADYKVILCRATRT
;
A
#
# COMPACT_ATOMS: atom_id res chain seq x y z
N MET A 1 -11.83 16.95 8.10
CA MET A 1 -10.58 17.35 8.79
C MET A 1 -9.98 18.60 8.14
N PHE A 2 -9.67 18.57 6.84
CA PHE A 2 -9.05 19.70 6.11
C PHE A 2 -9.95 20.91 5.88
N ALA A 3 -11.23 20.70 5.59
CA ALA A 3 -12.20 21.80 5.42
C ALA A 3 -12.29 22.73 6.65
N ARG A 4 -12.11 22.19 7.86
CA ARG A 4 -12.09 22.98 9.11
C ARG A 4 -10.90 23.94 9.20
N HIS A 5 -9.89 23.76 8.35
CA HIS A 5 -8.70 24.59 8.26
C HIS A 5 -8.68 25.45 6.97
N GLY A 6 -9.81 25.56 6.24
CA GLY A 6 -9.90 26.40 5.05
C GLY A 6 -9.22 25.81 3.81
N PHE A 7 -9.18 24.47 3.71
CA PHE A 7 -8.68 23.79 2.53
C PHE A 7 -9.83 23.13 1.78
N ASP A 8 -9.84 23.33 0.47
CA ASP A 8 -10.59 22.47 -0.45
C ASP A 8 -9.77 21.21 -0.74
N THR A 9 -10.43 20.06 -0.81
CA THR A 9 -9.74 18.77 -0.90
C THR A 9 -10.32 17.85 -1.95
N GLU A 10 -9.41 17.29 -2.74
CA GLU A 10 -9.69 16.25 -3.72
C GLU A 10 -8.87 15.02 -3.37
N PHE A 11 -9.49 13.85 -3.51
CA PHE A 11 -8.88 12.58 -3.20
C PHE A 11 -8.74 11.75 -4.45
N PHE A 12 -7.61 11.05 -4.54
CA PHE A 12 -7.33 10.14 -5.62
C PHE A 12 -6.77 8.83 -5.07
N ALA A 13 -6.80 7.78 -5.87
CA ALA A 13 -6.26 6.48 -5.51
C ALA A 13 -5.39 5.91 -6.61
N THR A 14 -4.42 5.09 -6.23
CA THR A 14 -3.60 4.33 -7.17
C THR A 14 -3.30 2.95 -6.61
N THR A 15 -2.82 2.05 -7.48
CA THR A 15 -2.56 0.64 -7.17
C THR A 15 -3.83 -0.12 -6.74
N PRO A 16 -4.70 -0.47 -7.73
CA PRO A 16 -5.88 -1.30 -7.48
C PRO A 16 -5.50 -2.62 -6.79
N ILE A 17 -6.39 -3.09 -5.92
CA ILE A 17 -6.18 -4.32 -5.16
C ILE A 17 -6.50 -5.55 -6.02
N GLU A 18 -7.39 -5.42 -6.99
CA GLU A 18 -7.79 -6.50 -7.89
C GLU A 18 -6.70 -6.87 -8.90
N SER A 19 -5.84 -5.92 -9.28
CA SER A 19 -4.67 -6.19 -10.13
C SER A 19 -3.54 -6.92 -9.39
N LEU A 20 -3.72 -7.20 -8.10
CA LEU A 20 -2.73 -7.93 -7.31
C LEU A 20 -2.94 -9.45 -7.46
N SER A 21 -1.83 -10.17 -7.65
CA SER A 21 -1.83 -11.64 -7.73
C SER A 21 -2.69 -12.29 -6.62
N VAL A 22 -3.44 -13.34 -6.97
CA VAL A 22 -4.33 -14.10 -6.07
C VAL A 22 -3.65 -14.48 -4.74
N ARG A 23 -2.34 -14.76 -4.77
CA ARG A 23 -1.51 -15.00 -3.59
C ARG A 23 -1.53 -13.85 -2.59
N GLN A 24 -1.48 -12.59 -3.04
CA GLN A 24 -1.54 -11.43 -2.14
C GLN A 24 -2.90 -11.26 -1.48
N ARG A 25 -4.01 -11.65 -2.12
CA ARG A 25 -5.36 -11.58 -1.54
C ARG A 25 -5.50 -12.57 -0.37
N VAL A 26 -4.98 -13.78 -0.53
CA VAL A 26 -4.98 -14.84 0.51
C VAL A 26 -4.04 -14.52 1.67
N LEU A 27 -2.89 -13.88 1.41
CA LEU A 27 -1.91 -13.56 2.45
C LEU A 27 -2.36 -12.42 3.39
N ARG A 28 -3.36 -11.61 3.03
CA ARG A 28 -3.91 -10.55 3.89
C ARG A 28 -4.50 -11.07 5.20
N PRO A 29 -5.47 -12.01 5.20
CA PRO A 29 -6.01 -12.57 6.44
C PRO A 29 -4.95 -13.35 7.22
N VAL A 30 -4.08 -14.11 6.54
CA VAL A 30 -2.98 -14.84 7.18
C VAL A 30 -2.05 -13.88 7.94
N LYS A 31 -1.63 -12.79 7.29
CA LYS A 31 -0.80 -11.76 7.94
C LYS A 31 -1.50 -11.21 9.18
N ARG A 32 -2.79 -10.89 9.09
CA ARG A 32 -3.57 -10.35 10.22
C ARG A 32 -3.62 -11.32 11.40
N ILE A 33 -3.82 -12.61 11.15
CA ILE A 33 -3.84 -13.67 12.16
C ILE A 33 -2.46 -13.80 12.81
N VAL A 34 -1.40 -13.94 12.00
CA VAL A 34 -0.01 -14.08 12.47
C VAL A 34 0.40 -12.90 13.34
N THR A 35 0.01 -11.66 12.99
CA THR A 35 0.28 -10.49 13.83
C THR A 35 -0.54 -10.48 15.12
N LYS A 36 -1.82 -10.86 15.07
CA LYS A 36 -2.70 -10.89 16.26
C LYS A 36 -2.27 -11.95 17.27
N LEU A 37 -1.78 -13.09 16.79
CA LEU A 37 -1.28 -14.19 17.63
C LEU A 37 0.16 -13.98 18.12
N GLY A 38 0.82 -12.86 17.77
CA GLY A 38 2.22 -12.61 18.12
C GLY A 38 3.23 -13.54 17.44
N LEU A 39 2.80 -14.31 16.43
CA LEU A 39 3.62 -15.28 15.68
C LEU A 39 4.53 -14.61 14.65
N MET A 40 4.34 -13.31 14.37
CA MET A 40 5.21 -12.57 13.47
C MET A 40 6.62 -12.47 14.08
N PRO A 41 7.68 -12.91 13.37
CA PRO A 41 9.05 -12.81 13.86
C PRO A 41 9.41 -11.36 14.20
N LYS A 42 9.98 -11.13 15.38
CA LYS A 42 10.38 -9.79 15.84
C LYS A 42 11.68 -9.32 15.20
N SER A 43 12.56 -10.24 14.81
CA SER A 43 13.87 -9.95 14.21
C SER A 43 13.80 -9.72 12.69
N MET A 44 14.74 -8.94 12.15
CA MET A 44 14.87 -8.72 10.71
C MET A 44 15.24 -9.99 9.94
N ALA A 45 16.09 -10.84 10.53
CA ALA A 45 16.43 -12.14 9.97
C ALA A 45 15.19 -13.06 9.86
N GLY A 46 14.34 -13.09 10.89
CA GLY A 46 13.11 -13.88 10.89
C GLY A 46 12.10 -13.38 9.85
N LYS A 47 11.91 -12.06 9.75
CA LYS A 47 11.08 -11.47 8.69
C LYS A 47 11.62 -11.79 7.30
N LYS A 48 12.95 -11.79 7.11
CA LYS A 48 13.61 -12.18 5.84
C LYS A 48 13.36 -13.64 5.48
N LEU A 49 13.50 -14.55 6.43
CA LEU A 49 13.26 -15.98 6.23
C LEU A 49 11.80 -16.26 5.86
N LEU A 50 10.85 -15.71 6.62
CA LEU A 50 9.43 -15.84 6.35
C LEU A 50 9.06 -15.30 4.96
N LYS A 51 9.57 -14.10 4.63
CA LYS A 51 9.35 -13.53 3.29
C LYS A 51 9.90 -14.43 2.19
N ARG A 52 11.05 -15.09 2.41
CA ARG A 52 11.63 -16.01 1.42
C ARG A 52 10.80 -17.27 1.21
N LEU A 53 10.23 -17.83 2.28
CA LEU A 53 9.35 -18.98 2.20
C LEU A 53 8.03 -18.66 1.48
N VAL A 54 7.47 -17.47 1.75
CA VAL A 54 6.14 -17.08 1.24
C VAL A 54 6.19 -16.48 -0.17
N PHE A 55 7.19 -15.64 -0.46
CA PHE A 55 7.28 -14.85 -1.70
C PHE A 55 8.43 -15.26 -2.62
N GLY A 56 9.26 -16.24 -2.23
CA GLY A 56 10.43 -16.64 -3.00
C GLY A 56 11.65 -15.73 -2.78
N ARG A 57 12.56 -15.66 -3.75
CA ARG A 57 13.76 -14.83 -3.63
C ARG A 57 13.37 -13.35 -3.51
N LEU A 58 14.00 -12.65 -2.56
CA LEU A 58 13.81 -11.21 -2.41
C LEU A 58 14.43 -10.50 -3.62
N VAL A 59 13.67 -9.59 -4.21
CA VAL A 59 14.18 -8.68 -5.23
C VAL A 59 15.09 -7.66 -4.52
N PRO A 60 16.33 -7.44 -5.00
CA PRO A 60 17.20 -6.44 -4.42
C PRO A 60 16.60 -5.05 -4.62
N MET A 61 16.66 -4.23 -3.57
CA MET A 61 16.29 -2.81 -3.69
C MET A 61 17.38 -2.11 -4.51
N PRO A 62 17.04 -1.32 -5.55
CA PRO A 62 18.03 -0.53 -6.24
C PRO A 62 18.67 0.50 -5.30
N ALA A 63 19.91 0.89 -5.58
CA ALA A 63 20.64 1.89 -4.79
C ALA A 63 20.04 3.29 -4.92
N GLU A 64 19.35 3.56 -6.03
CA GLU A 64 18.76 4.85 -6.38
C GLU A 64 17.46 4.64 -7.17
N VAL A 65 16.54 5.60 -7.06
CA VAL A 65 15.33 5.67 -7.86
C VAL A 65 15.53 6.76 -8.92
N VAL A 66 15.53 6.39 -10.20
CA VAL A 66 15.68 7.33 -11.32
C VAL A 66 14.36 7.51 -12.07
N PRO A 67 14.15 8.65 -12.76
CA PRO A 67 12.98 8.83 -13.62
C PRO A 67 12.86 7.70 -14.65
N GLY A 68 11.64 7.20 -14.87
CA GLY A 68 11.37 6.14 -15.84
C GLY A 68 11.57 4.70 -15.33
N MET A 69 11.96 4.47 -14.08
CA MET A 69 12.02 3.12 -13.49
C MET A 69 10.65 2.44 -13.37
N MET A 70 9.58 3.23 -13.36
CA MET A 70 8.21 2.80 -13.36
C MET A 70 7.36 3.90 -13.98
N GLU A 71 6.39 3.52 -14.79
CA GLU A 71 5.34 4.43 -15.24
C GLU A 71 4.37 4.64 -14.08
N ALA A 72 4.23 5.90 -13.64
CA ALA A 72 3.28 6.22 -12.59
C ALA A 72 1.86 6.04 -13.16
N PRO A 73 0.99 5.20 -12.56
CA PRO A 73 -0.39 5.12 -13.00
C PRO A 73 -1.07 6.45 -12.73
N ASP A 74 -1.89 6.92 -13.67
CA ASP A 74 -2.76 8.07 -13.42
C ASP A 74 -3.66 7.78 -12.22
N PRO A 75 -3.69 8.67 -11.21
CA PRO A 75 -4.44 8.42 -10.01
C PRO A 75 -5.93 8.66 -10.28
N GLU A 76 -6.76 7.70 -9.88
CA GLU A 76 -8.21 7.72 -10.10
C GLU A 76 -8.89 8.57 -9.03
N PRO A 77 -9.79 9.50 -9.37
CA PRO A 77 -10.52 10.29 -8.37
C PRO A 77 -11.41 9.38 -7.51
N ILE A 78 -11.43 9.62 -6.20
CA ILE A 78 -12.27 8.85 -5.25
C ILE A 78 -13.12 9.78 -4.38
N PRO A 79 -14.30 9.32 -3.92
CA PRO A 79 -15.12 10.06 -2.96
C PRO A 79 -14.38 10.28 -1.63
N ALA A 80 -14.54 11.47 -1.04
CA ALA A 80 -13.89 11.84 0.22
C ALA A 80 -14.58 11.24 1.46
N ASP A 81 -15.83 10.85 1.33
CA ASP A 81 -16.76 10.47 2.40
C ASP A 81 -17.05 8.97 2.46
N VAL A 82 -16.54 8.20 1.50
CA VAL A 82 -16.70 6.74 1.44
C VAL A 82 -15.38 6.05 1.79
N PRO A 83 -15.38 5.03 2.69
CA PRO A 83 -14.19 4.22 2.93
C PRO A 83 -13.68 3.55 1.65
N CYS A 84 -12.44 3.86 1.26
CA CYS A 84 -11.79 3.23 0.11
C CYS A 84 -11.03 1.97 0.54
N ALA A 85 -11.49 0.80 0.10
CA ALA A 85 -10.89 -0.50 0.43
C ALA A 85 -10.23 -1.20 -0.78
N ASP A 86 -10.38 -0.63 -1.98
CA ASP A 86 -10.03 -1.27 -3.25
C ASP A 86 -8.67 -0.81 -3.80
N TYR A 87 -8.02 0.15 -3.15
CA TYR A 87 -6.71 0.66 -3.54
C TYR A 87 -5.73 0.60 -2.36
N LYS A 88 -4.44 0.46 -2.67
CA LYS A 88 -3.38 0.44 -1.63
C LYS A 88 -2.87 1.83 -1.27
N VAL A 89 -2.98 2.79 -2.18
CA VAL A 89 -2.42 4.14 -2.02
C VAL A 89 -3.54 5.14 -2.24
N ILE A 90 -3.71 6.05 -1.29
CA ILE A 90 -4.64 7.17 -1.35
C ILE A 90 -3.81 8.45 -1.36
N LEU A 91 -4.14 9.35 -2.28
CA LEU A 91 -3.54 10.65 -2.47
C LEU A 91 -4.58 11.72 -2.11
N CYS A 92 -4.13 12.82 -1.51
CA CYS A 92 -4.96 13.96 -1.16
C CYS A 92 -4.31 15.21 -1.71
N ARG A 93 -5.03 15.95 -2.56
CA ARG A 93 -4.68 17.30 -2.95
C ARG A 93 -5.46 18.25 -2.06
N ALA A 94 -4.76 19.07 -1.29
CA ALA A 94 -5.36 20.10 -0.46
C ALA A 94 -4.92 21.48 -0.99
N THR A 95 -5.89 22.28 -1.41
CA THR A 95 -5.66 23.62 -1.95
C THR A 95 -6.21 24.63 -0.96
N ARG A 96 -5.38 25.60 -0.57
CA ARG A 96 -5.81 26.67 0.32
C ARG A 96 -6.61 27.69 -0.50
N THR A 97 -7.83 27.97 -0.06
CA THR A 97 -8.66 29.04 -0.62
C THR A 97 -8.23 30.40 -0.11
#